data_AF-A0A0M2WT74-F1
#
_entry.id   AF-A0A0M2WT74-F1
#
_cell.length_a   1.000
_cell.length_b   1.000
_cell.length_c   1.000
_cell.angle_alpha   90.00
_cell.angle_beta   90.00
_cell.angle_gamma   90.00
#
_symmetry.space_group_name_H-M   'P 1'
#
loop_
_entity.id
_entity.type
_entity.pdbx_description
1 polymer ?
#
loop_
_entity_poly.entity_id
_entity_poly.type
_entity_poly.pdbx_seq_one_letter_code
_entity_poly.pdbx_strand_id
1 'polypeptide(L)'
;MAITPLAALHRKLFDETDGVKFSKLKDRLIKKHGETDRLAVLDILSAYARDGQLLHWRTSLVHTMADLIQAQELQEFFSWAVTMPQLAYWGIDGLLKSQGKDAYETVVALALSDSQPLQVRAKAVKSLAVLSRQPFDAGLSAVPDYWKAESLPLDDVLAWQRDGYPDGAGFAPPATHASLEDPRSPLEKAAAKLEKKLAAERKKDQDLARPSNWLVIADNADLAAIDQRWALPEQYRRFLARYSPLRVYIDSKRYFQGLNLYGAAELLKAQHGYSYNPVDQEVIAGWPAHYVVIADAGADPYCLDLSAIENGDAPVYTAEHGAGAWHFERHADSFVDFLKEIAKAA
;
A
#
# COMPACT_ATOMS: atom_id res chain seq x y z
N MET A 1 1.00 44.01 -19.25
CA MET A 1 -0.06 43.02 -18.92
C MET A 1 0.38 42.29 -17.66
N ALA A 2 -0.48 42.22 -16.64
CA ALA A 2 -0.16 41.46 -15.42
C ALA A 2 -0.05 39.97 -15.77
N ILE A 3 1.09 39.35 -15.49
CA ILE A 3 1.27 37.90 -15.65
C ILE A 3 0.36 37.23 -14.63
N THR A 4 -0.51 36.32 -15.08
CA THR A 4 -1.37 35.56 -14.14
C THR A 4 -0.48 34.77 -13.17
N PRO A 5 -0.92 34.56 -11.91
CA PRO A 5 -0.12 33.84 -10.91
C PRO A 5 0.40 32.48 -11.41
N LEU A 6 -0.38 31.79 -12.24
CA LEU A 6 -0.03 30.50 -12.82
C LEU A 6 1.06 30.62 -13.91
N ALA A 7 0.98 31.61 -14.80
CA ALA A 7 2.02 31.85 -15.80
C ALA A 7 3.37 32.25 -15.17
N ALA A 8 3.33 32.96 -14.03
CA ALA A 8 4.54 33.26 -13.26
C ALA A 8 5.14 32.02 -12.59
N LEU A 9 4.31 31.08 -12.12
CA LEU A 9 4.76 29.80 -11.57
C LEU A 9 5.35 28.90 -12.67
N HIS A 10 4.68 28.80 -13.83
CA HIS A 10 5.19 28.08 -15.00
C HIS A 10 6.61 28.53 -15.36
N ARG A 11 6.81 29.84 -15.58
CA ARG A 11 8.13 30.37 -15.94
C ARG A 11 9.19 30.07 -14.87
N LYS A 12 8.86 30.29 -13.59
CA LYS A 12 9.78 30.00 -12.48
C LYS A 12 10.17 28.52 -12.43
N LEU A 13 9.25 27.63 -12.72
CA LEU A 13 9.50 26.19 -12.72
C LEU A 13 10.51 25.82 -13.82
N PHE A 14 10.34 26.36 -15.03
CA PHE A 14 11.22 26.11 -16.19
C PHE A 14 12.61 26.73 -16.05
N ASP A 15 12.72 27.92 -15.45
CA ASP A 15 14.00 28.61 -15.23
C ASP A 15 14.80 28.02 -14.04
N GLU A 16 14.18 27.18 -13.19
CA GLU A 16 14.81 26.66 -11.98
C GLU A 16 15.83 25.54 -12.28
N THR A 17 17.00 25.66 -11.67
CA THR A 17 18.15 24.75 -11.82
C THR A 17 18.48 23.99 -10.53
N ASP A 18 17.98 24.48 -9.39
CA ASP A 18 18.13 23.86 -8.09
C ASP A 18 16.97 22.88 -7.83
N GLY A 19 17.29 21.60 -7.66
CA GLY A 19 16.29 20.55 -7.46
C GLY A 19 15.42 20.74 -6.20
N VAL A 20 15.97 21.31 -5.12
CA VAL A 20 15.23 21.54 -3.88
C VAL A 20 14.21 22.67 -4.08
N LYS A 21 14.61 23.75 -4.76
CA LYS A 21 13.68 24.83 -5.11
C LYS A 21 12.64 24.38 -6.12
N PHE A 22 13.03 23.57 -7.10
CA PHE A 22 12.12 22.97 -8.06
C PHE A 22 11.03 22.17 -7.35
N SER A 23 11.40 21.28 -6.42
CA SER A 23 10.44 20.50 -5.63
C SER A 23 9.45 21.43 -4.89
N LYS A 24 9.95 22.45 -4.20
CA LYS A 24 9.10 23.42 -3.48
C LYS A 24 8.15 24.19 -4.39
N LEU A 25 8.57 24.51 -5.62
CA LEU A 25 7.74 25.17 -6.62
C LEU A 25 6.67 24.23 -7.17
N LYS A 26 7.04 22.99 -7.50
CA LYS A 26 6.13 21.92 -7.92
C LYS A 26 5.06 21.67 -6.86
N ASP A 27 5.45 21.45 -5.60
CA ASP A 27 4.51 21.18 -4.51
C ASP A 27 3.58 22.36 -4.24
N ARG A 28 4.09 23.59 -4.38
CA ARG A 28 3.27 24.80 -4.28
C ARG A 28 2.27 24.91 -5.42
N LEU A 29 2.66 24.59 -6.64
CA LEU A 29 1.78 24.60 -7.81
C LEU A 29 0.61 23.63 -7.57
N ILE A 30 0.91 22.39 -7.20
CA ILE A 30 -0.10 21.36 -6.95
C ILE A 30 -1.01 21.76 -5.78
N LYS A 31 -0.42 22.15 -4.64
CA LYS A 31 -1.20 22.48 -3.44
C LYS A 31 -2.14 23.68 -3.63
N LYS A 32 -1.72 24.68 -4.40
CA LYS A 32 -2.50 25.92 -4.58
C LYS A 32 -3.50 25.85 -5.73
N HIS A 33 -3.21 25.07 -6.77
CA HIS A 33 -3.91 25.12 -8.05
C HIS A 33 -4.38 23.75 -8.54
N GLY A 34 -3.97 22.65 -7.90
CA GLY A 34 -4.30 21.28 -8.34
C GLY A 34 -5.79 20.94 -8.26
N GLU A 35 -6.54 21.61 -7.38
CA GLU A 35 -8.00 21.44 -7.29
C GLU A 35 -8.75 22.45 -8.19
N THR A 36 -8.35 23.73 -8.17
CA THR A 36 -9.09 24.82 -8.84
C THR A 36 -8.72 25.01 -10.31
N ASP A 37 -7.48 24.72 -10.68
CA ASP A 37 -6.91 24.96 -12.02
C ASP A 37 -6.21 23.69 -12.55
N ARG A 38 -6.76 22.50 -12.20
CA ARG A 38 -6.15 21.18 -12.43
C ARG A 38 -5.61 20.97 -13.84
N LEU A 39 -6.38 21.28 -14.87
CA LEU A 39 -5.98 21.13 -16.27
C LEU A 39 -4.75 21.97 -16.60
N ALA A 40 -4.71 23.22 -16.16
CA ALA A 40 -3.58 24.11 -16.41
C ALA A 40 -2.33 23.67 -15.61
N VAL A 41 -2.51 23.07 -14.43
CA VAL A 41 -1.41 22.40 -13.72
C VAL A 41 -0.89 21.21 -14.54
N LEU A 42 -1.76 20.35 -15.06
CA LEU A 42 -1.38 19.21 -15.91
C LEU A 42 -0.63 19.65 -17.18
N ASP A 43 -1.05 20.73 -17.81
CA ASP A 43 -0.34 21.32 -18.96
C ASP A 43 1.09 21.73 -18.59
N ILE A 44 1.27 22.41 -17.45
CA ILE A 44 2.59 22.83 -16.96
C ILE A 44 3.47 21.63 -16.64
N LEU A 45 2.95 20.62 -15.94
CA LEU A 45 3.71 19.45 -15.53
C LEU A 45 4.09 18.59 -16.74
N SER A 46 3.17 18.40 -17.70
CA SER A 46 3.43 17.62 -18.91
C SER A 46 4.43 18.30 -19.84
N ALA A 47 4.33 19.63 -20.00
CA ALA A 47 5.33 20.42 -20.71
C ALA A 47 6.71 20.30 -20.04
N TYR A 48 6.80 20.43 -18.72
CA TYR A 48 8.08 20.30 -18.03
C TYR A 48 8.65 18.88 -18.13
N ALA A 49 7.79 17.85 -18.06
CA ALA A 49 8.24 16.48 -18.22
C ALA A 49 8.83 16.20 -19.61
N ARG A 50 8.37 16.90 -20.66
CA ARG A 50 8.94 16.82 -22.02
C ARG A 50 10.23 17.64 -22.17
N ASP A 51 10.18 18.90 -21.77
CA ASP A 51 11.16 19.92 -22.19
C ASP A 51 12.00 20.49 -21.04
N GLY A 52 11.64 20.18 -19.80
CA GLY A 52 12.33 20.69 -18.61
C GLY A 52 13.76 20.18 -18.48
N GLN A 53 14.62 21.05 -17.92
CA GLN A 53 16.06 20.82 -17.80
C GLN A 53 16.45 19.83 -16.69
N LEU A 54 15.66 19.71 -15.63
CA LEU A 54 15.96 18.80 -14.52
C LEU A 54 15.39 17.39 -14.80
N LEU A 55 16.13 16.62 -15.59
CA LEU A 55 15.70 15.30 -16.08
C LEU A 55 15.32 14.32 -14.95
N HIS A 56 16.05 14.35 -13.83
CA HIS A 56 15.81 13.46 -12.69
C HIS A 56 14.45 13.69 -11.99
N TRP A 57 13.80 14.84 -12.22
CA TRP A 57 12.46 15.11 -11.69
C TRP A 57 11.34 14.57 -12.58
N ARG A 58 11.61 14.21 -13.84
CA ARG A 58 10.57 13.79 -14.80
C ARG A 58 9.77 12.59 -14.30
N THR A 59 10.44 11.60 -13.73
CA THR A 59 9.79 10.42 -13.14
C THR A 59 8.81 10.80 -12.02
N SER A 60 9.19 11.72 -11.13
CA SER A 60 8.30 12.24 -10.07
C SER A 60 7.11 13.00 -10.65
N LEU A 61 7.30 13.77 -11.74
CA LEU A 61 6.22 14.50 -12.40
C LEU A 61 5.22 13.56 -13.05
N VAL A 62 5.68 12.51 -13.75
CA VAL A 62 4.79 11.51 -14.37
C VAL A 62 3.93 10.81 -13.32
N HIS A 63 4.51 10.40 -12.19
CA HIS A 63 3.75 9.86 -11.06
C HIS A 63 2.67 10.84 -10.58
N THR A 64 3.04 12.09 -10.29
CA THR A 64 2.10 13.12 -9.84
C THR A 64 0.99 13.39 -10.87
N MET A 65 1.29 13.37 -12.16
CA MET A 65 0.27 13.52 -13.19
C MET A 65 -0.68 12.32 -13.22
N ALA A 66 -0.18 11.08 -13.09
CA ALA A 66 -1.02 9.89 -13.03
C ALA A 66 -2.03 9.94 -11.87
N ASP A 67 -1.66 10.53 -10.74
CA ASP A 67 -2.58 10.78 -9.62
C ASP A 67 -3.64 11.84 -9.95
N LEU A 68 -3.24 12.91 -10.65
CA LEU A 68 -4.09 14.08 -10.92
C LEU A 68 -5.03 13.95 -12.12
N ILE A 69 -4.70 13.13 -13.13
CA ILE A 69 -5.53 13.03 -14.33
C ILE A 69 -6.87 12.36 -14.04
N GLN A 70 -7.86 12.65 -14.88
CA GLN A 70 -9.10 11.92 -15.02
C GLN A 70 -9.10 11.12 -16.32
N ALA A 71 -10.11 10.29 -16.53
CA ALA A 71 -10.25 9.50 -17.75
C ALA A 71 -10.23 10.40 -19.00
N GLN A 72 -9.63 9.91 -20.08
CA GLN A 72 -9.47 10.57 -21.38
C GLN A 72 -8.54 11.79 -21.43
N GLU A 73 -7.84 12.14 -20.35
CA GLU A 73 -6.89 13.25 -20.32
C GLU A 73 -5.44 12.78 -20.57
N LEU A 74 -4.62 13.62 -21.20
CA LEU A 74 -3.18 13.37 -21.43
C LEU A 74 -2.85 12.05 -22.14
N GLN A 75 -3.77 11.49 -22.93
CA GLN A 75 -3.58 10.19 -23.62
C GLN A 75 -2.29 10.15 -24.45
N GLU A 76 -2.05 11.16 -25.28
CA GLU A 76 -0.82 11.26 -26.10
C GLU A 76 0.45 11.41 -25.26
N PHE A 77 0.36 12.10 -24.13
CA PHE A 77 1.49 12.25 -23.22
C PHE A 77 1.86 10.91 -22.59
N PHE A 78 0.89 10.13 -22.12
CA PHE A 78 1.18 8.83 -21.51
C PHE A 78 1.59 7.79 -22.55
N SER A 79 1.04 7.83 -23.77
CA SER A 79 1.55 7.03 -24.90
C SER A 79 3.02 7.33 -25.17
N TRP A 80 3.42 8.61 -25.13
CA TRP A 80 4.83 8.99 -25.25
C TRP A 80 5.65 8.51 -24.03
N ALA A 81 5.16 8.72 -22.81
CA ALA A 81 5.88 8.41 -21.58
C ALA A 81 6.25 6.92 -21.48
N VAL A 82 5.37 6.01 -21.91
CA VAL A 82 5.67 4.56 -21.88
C VAL A 82 6.72 4.11 -22.89
N THR A 83 7.02 4.93 -23.91
CA THR A 83 8.13 4.66 -24.84
C THR A 83 9.49 5.08 -24.30
N MET A 84 9.52 5.85 -23.19
CA MET A 84 10.73 6.32 -22.54
C MET A 84 11.09 5.40 -21.37
N PRO A 85 12.22 4.65 -21.40
CA PRO A 85 12.55 3.66 -20.36
C PRO A 85 12.49 4.17 -18.92
N GLN A 86 12.94 5.40 -18.69
CA GLN A 86 13.00 6.06 -17.39
C GLN A 86 11.64 6.59 -16.87
N LEU A 87 10.63 6.65 -17.74
CA LEU A 87 9.28 7.13 -17.41
C LEU A 87 8.24 6.01 -17.44
N ALA A 88 8.51 4.92 -18.15
CA ALA A 88 7.54 3.87 -18.44
C ALA A 88 6.85 3.30 -17.20
N TYR A 89 7.60 3.10 -16.11
CA TYR A 89 7.04 2.58 -14.85
C TYR A 89 5.81 3.36 -14.37
N TRP A 90 5.90 4.69 -14.27
CA TRP A 90 4.76 5.54 -13.89
C TRP A 90 3.87 5.90 -15.07
N GLY A 91 4.42 5.85 -16.29
CA GLY A 91 3.67 6.08 -17.52
C GLY A 91 2.56 5.07 -17.72
N ILE A 92 2.75 3.80 -17.30
CA ILE A 92 1.77 2.72 -17.41
C ILE A 92 0.46 3.08 -16.70
N ASP A 93 0.52 3.56 -15.45
CA ASP A 93 -0.69 3.90 -14.68
C ASP A 93 -1.46 5.04 -15.33
N GLY A 94 -0.76 6.09 -15.74
CA GLY A 94 -1.39 7.20 -16.45
C GLY A 94 -1.94 6.80 -17.81
N LEU A 95 -1.30 5.88 -18.52
CA LEU A 95 -1.80 5.33 -19.79
C LEU A 95 -3.11 4.56 -19.57
N LEU A 96 -3.14 3.64 -18.61
CA LEU A 96 -4.32 2.86 -18.26
C LEU A 96 -5.45 3.74 -17.72
N LYS A 97 -5.14 4.75 -16.90
CA LYS A 97 -6.14 5.69 -16.36
C LYS A 97 -6.70 6.62 -17.43
N SER A 98 -5.88 7.04 -18.41
CA SER A 98 -6.31 7.93 -19.49
C SER A 98 -7.07 7.22 -20.61
N GLN A 99 -6.61 6.05 -21.05
CA GLN A 99 -7.17 5.32 -22.20
C GLN A 99 -8.06 4.13 -21.81
N GLY A 100 -8.05 3.71 -20.54
CA GLY A 100 -8.82 2.55 -20.09
C GLY A 100 -8.39 1.28 -20.84
N LYS A 101 -9.37 0.57 -21.40
CA LYS A 101 -9.15 -0.71 -22.09
C LYS A 101 -8.37 -0.56 -23.40
N ASP A 102 -8.40 0.61 -24.03
CA ASP A 102 -7.68 0.87 -25.28
C ASP A 102 -6.15 0.81 -25.08
N ALA A 103 -5.67 0.97 -23.85
CA ALA A 103 -4.26 0.82 -23.50
C ALA A 103 -3.79 -0.64 -23.34
N TYR A 104 -4.69 -1.62 -23.23
CA TYR A 104 -4.32 -2.99 -22.84
C TYR A 104 -3.30 -3.63 -23.77
N GLU A 105 -3.47 -3.50 -25.09
CA GLU A 105 -2.52 -4.05 -26.05
C GLU A 105 -1.11 -3.48 -25.84
N THR A 106 -1.01 -2.16 -25.64
CA THR A 106 0.26 -1.48 -25.39
C THR A 106 0.90 -1.95 -24.09
N VAL A 107 0.12 -2.09 -23.02
CA VAL A 107 0.65 -2.51 -21.71
C VAL A 107 1.03 -4.00 -21.70
N VAL A 108 0.29 -4.86 -22.40
CA VAL A 108 0.67 -6.26 -22.61
C VAL A 108 1.99 -6.34 -23.36
N ALA A 109 2.18 -5.54 -24.42
CA ALA A 109 3.44 -5.49 -25.14
C ALA A 109 4.62 -5.07 -24.23
N LEU A 110 4.41 -4.12 -23.31
CA LEU A 110 5.43 -3.74 -22.32
C LEU A 110 5.76 -4.89 -21.36
N ALA A 111 4.75 -5.64 -20.89
CA ALA A 111 4.96 -6.79 -20.00
C ALA A 111 5.80 -7.91 -20.66
N LEU A 112 5.58 -8.14 -21.96
CA LEU A 112 6.23 -9.19 -22.74
C LEU A 112 7.62 -8.80 -23.27
N SER A 113 7.95 -7.51 -23.31
CA SER A 113 9.19 -7.05 -23.94
C SER A 113 10.42 -7.31 -23.08
N ASP A 114 11.28 -8.23 -23.51
CA ASP A 114 12.58 -8.49 -22.84
C ASP A 114 13.57 -7.33 -22.95
N SER A 115 13.30 -6.33 -23.80
CA SER A 115 14.08 -5.08 -23.84
C SER A 115 13.73 -4.11 -22.70
N GLN A 116 12.61 -4.33 -22.01
CA GLN A 116 12.19 -3.51 -20.88
C GLN A 116 12.83 -4.01 -19.58
N PRO A 117 13.18 -3.11 -18.64
CA PRO A 117 13.58 -3.51 -17.30
C PRO A 117 12.50 -4.36 -16.63
N LEU A 118 12.91 -5.34 -15.82
CA LEU A 118 12.00 -6.24 -15.10
C LEU A 118 10.93 -5.48 -14.29
N GLN A 119 11.32 -4.38 -13.65
CA GLN A 119 10.40 -3.53 -12.86
C GLN A 119 9.26 -2.96 -13.71
N VAL A 120 9.55 -2.54 -14.96
CA VAL A 120 8.54 -2.02 -15.89
C VAL A 120 7.60 -3.15 -16.32
N ARG A 121 8.14 -4.34 -16.60
CA ARG A 121 7.34 -5.52 -16.98
C ARG A 121 6.42 -5.96 -15.83
N ALA A 122 6.94 -6.06 -14.62
CA ALA A 122 6.18 -6.39 -13.42
C ALA A 122 5.10 -5.35 -13.13
N LYS A 123 5.44 -4.05 -13.28
CA LYS A 123 4.49 -2.95 -13.16
C LYS A 123 3.36 -3.04 -14.19
N ALA A 124 3.68 -3.36 -15.45
CA ALA A 124 2.68 -3.56 -16.49
C ALA A 124 1.68 -4.66 -16.11
N VAL A 125 2.16 -5.83 -15.68
CA VAL A 125 1.30 -6.93 -15.21
C VAL A 125 0.46 -6.50 -14.00
N LYS A 126 1.08 -5.84 -13.01
CA LYS A 126 0.37 -5.40 -11.80
C LYS A 126 -0.74 -4.39 -12.13
N SER A 127 -0.47 -3.40 -12.98
CA SER A 127 -1.47 -2.39 -13.34
C SER A 127 -2.57 -2.98 -14.23
N LEU A 128 -2.26 -3.98 -15.07
CA LEU A 128 -3.28 -4.78 -15.76
C LEU A 128 -4.17 -5.52 -14.76
N ALA A 129 -3.59 -6.19 -13.76
CA ALA A 129 -4.34 -6.91 -12.73
C ALA A 129 -5.38 -5.99 -12.05
N VAL A 130 -4.94 -4.81 -11.63
CA VAL A 130 -5.79 -3.82 -10.95
C VAL A 130 -6.93 -3.36 -11.86
N LEU A 131 -6.64 -2.87 -13.07
CA LEU A 131 -7.67 -2.27 -13.93
C LEU A 131 -8.63 -3.32 -14.51
N SER A 132 -8.11 -4.48 -14.90
CA SER A 132 -8.91 -5.56 -15.46
C SER A 132 -9.60 -6.43 -14.40
N ARG A 133 -9.24 -6.26 -13.12
CA ARG A 133 -9.69 -7.09 -11.99
C ARG A 133 -9.30 -8.56 -12.15
N GLN A 134 -8.24 -8.83 -12.89
CA GLN A 134 -7.67 -10.17 -13.06
C GLN A 134 -6.70 -10.47 -11.92
N PRO A 135 -6.66 -11.71 -11.39
CA PRO A 135 -5.83 -12.06 -10.24
C PRO A 135 -4.37 -12.37 -10.64
N PHE A 136 -3.80 -11.65 -11.62
CA PHE A 136 -2.44 -11.92 -12.11
C PHE A 136 -1.38 -11.82 -11.00
N ASP A 137 -1.60 -10.98 -10.00
CA ASP A 137 -0.69 -10.82 -8.86
C ASP A 137 -0.98 -11.75 -7.68
N ALA A 138 -1.84 -12.77 -7.87
CA ALA A 138 -2.15 -13.75 -6.85
C ALA A 138 -0.88 -14.45 -6.34
N GLY A 139 -0.68 -14.46 -5.03
CA GLY A 139 0.51 -15.05 -4.39
C GLY A 139 1.80 -14.25 -4.57
N LEU A 140 1.80 -13.12 -5.28
CA LEU A 140 2.96 -12.27 -5.48
C LEU A 140 3.02 -11.13 -4.44
N SER A 141 4.14 -10.41 -4.40
CA SER A 141 4.28 -9.19 -3.59
C SER A 141 3.32 -8.10 -4.07
N ALA A 142 2.84 -7.23 -3.16
CA ALA A 142 2.03 -6.07 -3.55
C ALA A 142 2.86 -5.04 -4.35
N VAL A 143 4.15 -4.99 -4.07
CA VAL A 143 5.12 -4.14 -4.76
C VAL A 143 5.73 -4.96 -5.91
N PRO A 144 5.51 -4.56 -7.17
CA PRO A 144 6.00 -5.30 -8.34
C PRO A 144 7.53 -5.34 -8.44
N ASP A 145 8.25 -4.40 -7.82
CA ASP A 145 9.72 -4.38 -7.81
C ASP A 145 10.36 -5.59 -7.13
N TYR A 146 9.61 -6.30 -6.29
CA TYR A 146 10.06 -7.54 -5.64
C TYR A 146 9.74 -8.80 -6.46
N TRP A 147 9.11 -8.67 -7.63
CA TRP A 147 8.79 -9.82 -8.47
C TRP A 147 10.04 -10.30 -9.20
N LYS A 148 10.09 -11.60 -9.47
CA LYS A 148 11.16 -12.21 -10.25
C LYS A 148 10.69 -12.40 -11.69
N ALA A 149 11.63 -12.50 -12.62
CA ALA A 149 11.29 -12.68 -14.04
C ALA A 149 10.47 -13.96 -14.26
N GLU A 150 10.85 -15.04 -13.58
CA GLU A 150 10.18 -16.34 -13.61
C GLU A 150 8.82 -16.36 -12.89
N SER A 151 8.50 -15.36 -12.07
CA SER A 151 7.21 -15.26 -11.39
C SER A 151 6.20 -14.41 -12.16
N LEU A 152 6.55 -13.88 -13.33
CA LEU A 152 5.62 -13.11 -14.15
C LEU A 152 4.59 -14.06 -14.80
N PRO A 153 3.27 -13.85 -14.58
CA PRO A 153 2.20 -14.68 -15.12
C PRO A 153 1.93 -14.38 -16.61
N LEU A 154 2.97 -14.40 -17.44
CA LEU A 154 2.87 -13.95 -18.84
C LEU A 154 1.96 -14.86 -19.68
N ASP A 155 1.90 -16.15 -19.38
CA ASP A 155 1.01 -17.09 -20.04
C ASP A 155 -0.47 -16.77 -19.78
N ASP A 156 -0.80 -16.39 -18.53
CA ASP A 156 -2.16 -15.98 -18.15
C ASP A 156 -2.54 -14.65 -18.80
N VAL A 157 -1.59 -13.69 -18.85
CA VAL A 157 -1.79 -12.41 -19.53
C VAL A 157 -2.03 -12.62 -21.03
N LEU A 158 -1.27 -13.51 -21.67
CA LEU A 158 -1.46 -13.87 -23.08
C LEU A 158 -2.78 -14.61 -23.33
N ALA A 159 -3.19 -15.49 -22.42
CA ALA A 159 -4.50 -16.15 -22.50
C ALA A 159 -5.63 -15.12 -22.41
N TRP A 160 -5.57 -14.23 -21.44
CA TRP A 160 -6.50 -13.13 -21.26
C TRP A 160 -6.58 -12.20 -22.48
N GLN A 161 -5.43 -11.91 -23.11
CA GLN A 161 -5.37 -11.17 -24.37
C GLN A 161 -6.11 -11.89 -25.50
N ARG A 162 -5.87 -13.20 -25.68
CA ARG A 162 -6.56 -14.01 -26.71
C ARG A 162 -8.07 -14.04 -26.51
N ASP A 163 -8.52 -13.97 -25.27
CA ASP A 163 -9.94 -13.97 -24.90
C ASP A 163 -10.61 -12.58 -25.06
N GLY A 164 -9.88 -11.57 -25.56
CA GLY A 164 -10.41 -10.24 -25.84
C GLY A 164 -10.48 -9.33 -24.61
N TYR A 165 -9.58 -9.54 -23.64
CA TYR A 165 -9.47 -8.74 -22.42
C TYR A 165 -10.73 -8.70 -21.54
N PRO A 166 -11.37 -9.84 -21.21
CA PRO A 166 -12.55 -9.86 -20.35
C PRO A 166 -12.20 -9.33 -18.95
N ASP A 167 -13.11 -8.59 -18.32
CA ASP A 167 -12.91 -8.20 -16.93
C ASP A 167 -12.95 -9.45 -16.04
N GLY A 168 -12.05 -9.51 -15.07
CA GLY A 168 -12.10 -10.51 -14.02
C GLY A 168 -13.20 -10.18 -13.00
N ALA A 169 -13.55 -11.19 -12.21
CA ALA A 169 -14.44 -11.01 -11.06
C ALA A 169 -13.75 -10.28 -9.88
N GLY A 170 -12.44 -10.03 -9.98
CA GLY A 170 -11.61 -9.77 -8.81
C GLY A 170 -11.59 -10.97 -7.86
N PHE A 171 -11.12 -10.72 -6.65
CA PHE A 171 -11.26 -11.67 -5.55
C PHE A 171 -12.65 -11.54 -4.93
N ALA A 172 -13.25 -12.70 -4.63
CA ALA A 172 -14.46 -12.74 -3.82
C ALA A 172 -14.21 -12.03 -2.47
N PRO A 173 -15.21 -11.31 -1.92
CA PRO A 173 -15.11 -10.76 -0.58
C PRO A 173 -14.68 -11.85 0.41
N PRO A 174 -13.63 -11.62 1.21
CA PRO A 174 -13.20 -12.59 2.21
C PRO A 174 -14.31 -12.92 3.20
N ALA A 175 -14.31 -14.13 3.73
CA ALA A 175 -15.25 -14.52 4.78
C ALA A 175 -15.01 -13.72 6.06
N THR A 176 -16.08 -13.13 6.60
CA THR A 176 -16.05 -12.33 7.84
C THR A 176 -16.94 -12.98 8.90
N HIS A 177 -16.67 -12.66 10.17
CA HIS A 177 -17.45 -13.21 11.29
C HIS A 177 -18.70 -12.36 11.58
N ALA A 178 -19.86 -13.01 11.75
CA ALA A 178 -21.17 -12.36 11.90
C ALA A 178 -21.27 -11.35 13.07
N SER A 179 -20.45 -11.50 14.11
CA SER A 179 -20.41 -10.55 15.24
C SER A 179 -19.86 -9.16 14.88
N LEU A 180 -19.30 -8.96 13.69
CA LEU A 180 -19.00 -7.61 13.20
C LEU A 180 -20.29 -6.82 12.95
N GLU A 181 -21.40 -7.49 12.66
CA GLU A 181 -22.72 -6.89 12.48
C GLU A 181 -23.52 -6.80 13.79
N ASP A 182 -23.41 -7.81 14.67
CA ASP A 182 -24.04 -7.84 16.00
C ASP A 182 -22.99 -8.01 17.13
N PRO A 183 -22.22 -6.97 17.48
CA PRO A 183 -21.16 -7.06 18.48
C PRO A 183 -21.68 -6.99 19.92
N ARG A 184 -21.31 -7.96 20.76
CA ARG A 184 -21.79 -8.09 22.15
C ARG A 184 -20.69 -7.83 23.17
N SER A 185 -19.51 -8.38 22.96
CA SER A 185 -18.35 -8.23 23.86
C SER A 185 -17.57 -6.93 23.62
N PRO A 186 -16.70 -6.50 24.56
CA PRO A 186 -15.81 -5.36 24.34
C PRO A 186 -14.90 -5.52 23.12
N LEU A 187 -14.33 -6.71 22.91
CA LEU A 187 -13.52 -7.04 21.75
C LEU A 187 -14.32 -6.92 20.45
N GLU A 188 -15.51 -7.52 20.40
CA GLU A 188 -16.41 -7.47 19.24
C GLU A 188 -16.78 -6.03 18.89
N LYS A 189 -17.09 -5.19 19.89
CA LYS A 189 -17.43 -3.77 19.67
C LYS A 189 -16.24 -2.99 19.12
N ALA A 190 -15.03 -3.27 19.60
CA ALA A 190 -13.81 -2.63 19.09
C ALA A 190 -13.51 -3.07 17.65
N ALA A 191 -13.60 -4.36 17.36
CA ALA A 191 -13.41 -4.92 16.01
C ALA A 191 -14.47 -4.41 15.01
N ALA A 192 -15.75 -4.41 15.38
CA ALA A 192 -16.84 -3.89 14.54
C ALA A 192 -16.67 -2.39 14.24
N LYS A 193 -16.19 -1.61 15.22
CA LYS A 193 -15.88 -0.20 15.01
C LYS A 193 -14.72 -0.01 14.02
N LEU A 194 -13.65 -0.78 14.15
CA LEU A 194 -12.54 -0.77 13.20
C LEU A 194 -13.02 -1.17 11.81
N GLU A 195 -13.77 -2.27 11.69
CA GLU A 195 -14.31 -2.75 10.41
C GLU A 195 -15.17 -1.68 9.71
N LYS A 196 -16.00 -0.94 10.45
CA LYS A 196 -16.78 0.17 9.87
C LYS A 196 -15.89 1.24 9.22
N LYS A 197 -14.72 1.52 9.80
CA LYS A 197 -13.74 2.46 9.25
C LYS A 197 -13.06 1.88 8.02
N LEU A 198 -12.57 0.65 8.14
CA LEU A 198 -11.95 -0.06 7.03
C LEU A 198 -12.89 -0.20 5.83
N ALA A 199 -14.17 -0.52 6.06
CA ALA A 199 -15.18 -0.59 5.02
C ALA A 199 -15.46 0.76 4.33
N ALA A 200 -15.27 1.88 5.03
CA ALA A 200 -15.35 3.20 4.42
C ALA A 200 -14.14 3.48 3.53
N GLU A 201 -12.93 3.06 3.94
CA GLU A 201 -11.72 3.17 3.10
C GLU A 201 -11.82 2.29 1.85
N ARG A 202 -12.24 1.02 2.00
CA ARG A 202 -12.44 0.10 0.86
C ARG A 202 -13.46 0.61 -0.17
N LYS A 203 -14.39 1.48 0.23
CA LYS A 203 -15.33 2.13 -0.71
C LYS A 203 -14.70 3.26 -1.53
N LYS A 204 -13.63 3.87 -1.03
CA LYS A 204 -12.90 4.93 -1.73
C LYS A 204 -11.93 4.33 -2.75
N ASP A 205 -11.16 3.34 -2.31
CA ASP A 205 -10.16 2.67 -3.13
C ASP A 205 -10.00 1.22 -2.66
N GLN A 206 -10.02 0.30 -3.61
CA GLN A 206 -9.78 -1.11 -3.36
C GLN A 206 -9.24 -1.77 -4.61
N ASP A 207 -8.08 -2.40 -4.44
CA ASP A 207 -7.54 -3.32 -5.43
C ASP A 207 -8.36 -4.62 -5.41
N LEU A 208 -9.19 -4.81 -6.44
CA LEU A 208 -10.01 -6.02 -6.57
C LEU A 208 -9.19 -7.24 -6.97
N ALA A 209 -7.97 -7.06 -7.50
CA ALA A 209 -7.03 -8.16 -7.68
C ALA A 209 -6.32 -8.53 -6.36
N ARG A 210 -6.47 -7.72 -5.30
CA ARG A 210 -5.81 -7.99 -4.02
C ARG A 210 -6.53 -7.33 -2.84
N PRO A 211 -7.55 -7.99 -2.24
CA PRO A 211 -8.34 -7.38 -1.17
C PRO A 211 -7.52 -6.93 0.03
N SER A 212 -7.57 -5.65 0.38
CA SER A 212 -6.96 -5.09 1.60
C SER A 212 -8.01 -4.57 2.57
N ASN A 213 -7.56 -4.23 3.78
CA ASN A 213 -8.37 -3.60 4.81
C ASN A 213 -9.59 -4.42 5.23
N TRP A 214 -9.50 -5.74 5.37
CA TRP A 214 -10.60 -6.55 5.91
C TRP A 214 -10.26 -7.12 7.29
N LEU A 215 -11.29 -7.31 8.14
CA LEU A 215 -11.21 -8.23 9.28
C LEU A 215 -11.86 -9.56 8.90
N VAL A 216 -11.05 -10.61 8.77
CA VAL A 216 -11.45 -11.91 8.21
C VAL A 216 -11.38 -13.03 9.25
N ILE A 217 -12.04 -14.15 8.96
CA ILE A 217 -11.82 -15.38 9.73
C ILE A 217 -10.45 -15.95 9.32
N ALA A 218 -9.58 -16.22 10.29
CA ALA A 218 -8.25 -16.77 10.01
C ALA A 218 -8.29 -18.21 9.51
N ASP A 219 -7.27 -18.60 8.75
CA ASP A 219 -7.02 -20.00 8.43
C ASP A 219 -6.61 -20.76 9.72
N ASN A 220 -7.14 -21.97 9.89
CA ASN A 220 -6.79 -22.83 11.02
C ASN A 220 -5.32 -23.24 11.01
N ALA A 221 -4.69 -23.36 9.85
CA ALA A 221 -3.27 -23.68 9.72
C ALA A 221 -2.38 -22.55 10.26
N ASP A 222 -2.71 -21.29 9.94
CA ASP A 222 -1.99 -20.12 10.46
C ASP A 222 -2.09 -20.06 11.97
N LEU A 223 -3.31 -20.25 12.49
CA LEU A 223 -3.58 -20.27 13.92
C LEU A 223 -2.82 -21.40 14.64
N ALA A 224 -2.77 -22.60 14.06
CA ALA A 224 -2.03 -23.72 14.62
C ALA A 224 -0.51 -23.44 14.65
N ALA A 225 0.03 -22.82 13.60
CA ALA A 225 1.45 -22.42 13.56
C ALA A 225 1.79 -21.36 14.62
N ILE A 226 0.87 -20.41 14.85
CA ILE A 226 0.99 -19.41 15.93
C ILE A 226 0.97 -20.09 17.30
N ASP A 227 0.03 -20.99 17.54
CA ASP A 227 -0.15 -21.68 18.82
C ASP A 227 1.04 -22.60 19.17
N GLN A 228 1.80 -23.07 18.18
CA GLN A 228 3.06 -23.80 18.40
C GLN A 228 4.18 -22.90 18.95
N ARG A 229 4.11 -21.59 18.71
CA ARG A 229 5.17 -20.63 19.05
C ARG A 229 4.87 -19.84 20.32
N TRP A 230 3.61 -19.49 20.55
CA TRP A 230 3.21 -18.63 21.66
C TRP A 230 1.92 -19.09 22.32
N ALA A 231 1.86 -18.95 23.65
CA ALA A 231 0.61 -18.94 24.39
C ALA A 231 0.04 -17.51 24.37
N LEU A 232 -0.81 -17.21 23.39
CA LEU A 232 -1.38 -15.88 23.23
C LEU A 232 -2.49 -15.56 24.26
N PRO A 233 -2.68 -14.29 24.65
CA PRO A 233 -3.81 -13.88 25.49
C PRO A 233 -5.14 -14.23 24.81
N GLU A 234 -6.14 -14.65 25.60
CA GLU A 234 -7.46 -15.08 25.11
C GLU A 234 -8.09 -14.06 24.14
N GLN A 235 -8.04 -12.76 24.48
CA GLN A 235 -8.62 -11.71 23.66
C GLN A 235 -7.91 -11.58 22.30
N TYR A 236 -6.58 -11.58 22.29
CA TYR A 236 -5.82 -11.47 21.04
C TYR A 236 -5.95 -12.74 20.19
N ARG A 237 -5.92 -13.91 20.80
CA ARG A 237 -6.11 -15.18 20.10
C ARG A 237 -7.49 -15.28 19.45
N ARG A 238 -8.54 -14.80 20.15
CA ARG A 238 -9.90 -14.70 19.62
C ARG A 238 -10.01 -13.66 18.52
N PHE A 239 -9.31 -12.53 18.66
CA PHE A 239 -9.22 -11.50 17.63
C PHE A 239 -8.65 -12.08 16.33
N LEU A 240 -7.49 -12.74 16.39
CA LEU A 240 -6.92 -13.41 15.22
C LEU A 240 -7.88 -14.45 14.64
N ALA A 241 -8.55 -15.26 15.47
CA ALA A 241 -9.44 -16.30 14.95
C ALA A 241 -10.62 -15.75 14.14
N ARG A 242 -11.22 -14.63 14.58
CA ARG A 242 -12.51 -14.14 14.05
C ARG A 242 -12.42 -12.86 13.23
N TYR A 243 -11.38 -12.06 13.48
CA TYR A 243 -11.20 -10.71 12.96
C TYR A 243 -9.74 -10.50 12.52
N SER A 244 -9.07 -11.55 12.02
CA SER A 244 -7.71 -11.46 11.52
C SER A 244 -7.61 -10.33 10.50
N PRO A 245 -6.75 -9.34 10.73
CA PRO A 245 -6.42 -8.33 9.73
C PRO A 245 -5.95 -9.00 8.43
N LEU A 246 -6.54 -8.61 7.31
CA LEU A 246 -6.05 -8.93 5.97
C LEU A 246 -5.52 -7.64 5.36
N ARG A 247 -4.19 -7.44 5.42
CA ARG A 247 -3.50 -6.28 4.86
C ARG A 247 -4.16 -4.97 5.31
N VAL A 248 -4.31 -4.81 6.62
CA VAL A 248 -4.92 -3.60 7.20
C VAL A 248 -3.86 -2.52 7.34
N TYR A 249 -4.09 -1.39 6.67
CA TYR A 249 -3.27 -0.18 6.76
C TYR A 249 -4.13 1.00 7.20
N ILE A 250 -3.67 1.71 8.23
CA ILE A 250 -4.35 2.88 8.80
C ILE A 250 -3.51 4.12 8.53
N ASP A 251 -3.96 4.94 7.58
CA ASP A 251 -3.39 6.26 7.32
C ASP A 251 -3.99 7.30 8.28
N SER A 252 -3.19 7.77 9.24
CA SER A 252 -3.64 8.71 10.26
C SER A 252 -2.50 9.60 10.69
N LYS A 253 -2.77 10.88 11.00
CA LYS A 253 -1.75 11.79 11.55
C LYS A 253 -1.13 11.30 12.86
N ARG A 254 -1.82 10.40 13.58
CA ARG A 254 -1.29 9.74 14.78
C ARG A 254 -0.17 8.75 14.47
N TYR A 255 -0.19 8.16 13.28
CA TYR A 255 0.80 7.23 12.76
C TYR A 255 1.38 7.84 11.48
N PHE A 256 2.38 8.70 11.62
CA PHE A 256 2.85 9.55 10.51
C PHE A 256 3.24 8.76 9.24
N GLN A 257 3.73 7.53 9.39
CA GLN A 257 4.06 6.63 8.28
C GLN A 257 2.97 5.58 7.99
N GLY A 258 1.78 5.79 8.55
CA GLY A 258 0.69 4.82 8.65
C GLY A 258 0.99 3.66 9.60
N LEU A 259 -0.04 2.90 9.95
CA LEU A 259 0.06 1.72 10.81
C LEU A 259 -0.37 0.46 10.04
N ASN A 260 0.50 -0.54 9.97
CA ASN A 260 0.17 -1.88 9.51
C ASN A 260 -0.30 -2.71 10.70
N LEU A 261 -1.49 -3.29 10.62
CA LEU A 261 -2.01 -4.21 11.63
C LEU A 261 -1.93 -5.65 11.10
N TYR A 262 -1.23 -6.52 11.83
CA TYR A 262 -0.94 -7.87 11.35
C TYR A 262 -2.01 -8.88 11.75
N GLY A 263 -2.42 -9.70 10.77
CA GLY A 263 -3.26 -10.86 11.00
C GLY A 263 -2.50 -12.17 11.02
N ALA A 264 -3.25 -13.27 11.19
CA ALA A 264 -2.71 -14.59 11.43
C ALA A 264 -1.72 -15.04 10.32
N ALA A 265 -2.08 -14.82 9.06
CA ALA A 265 -1.27 -15.18 7.90
C ALA A 265 0.08 -14.43 7.83
N GLU A 266 0.17 -13.26 8.45
CA GLU A 266 1.34 -12.38 8.36
C GLU A 266 2.15 -12.35 9.67
N LEU A 267 1.55 -12.74 10.80
CA LEU A 267 2.10 -12.52 12.14
C LEU A 267 3.49 -13.13 12.35
N LEU A 268 3.73 -14.37 11.89
CA LEU A 268 5.04 -15.02 12.04
C LEU A 268 6.10 -14.30 11.23
N LYS A 269 5.79 -13.97 9.97
CA LYS A 269 6.70 -13.26 9.08
C LYS A 269 6.97 -11.83 9.56
N ALA A 270 5.97 -11.19 10.16
CA ALA A 270 6.10 -9.85 10.73
C ALA A 270 7.11 -9.78 11.88
N GLN A 271 7.46 -10.91 12.50
CA GLN A 271 8.53 -10.95 13.50
C GLN A 271 9.93 -10.81 12.89
N HIS A 272 10.07 -11.05 11.58
CA HIS A 272 11.35 -10.99 10.89
C HIS A 272 11.89 -9.55 10.92
N GLY A 273 13.17 -9.40 11.25
CA GLY A 273 13.83 -8.10 11.40
C GLY A 273 13.66 -7.46 12.78
N TYR A 274 12.71 -7.92 13.60
CA TYR A 274 12.55 -7.49 14.99
C TYR A 274 13.12 -8.50 15.97
N SER A 275 12.52 -9.70 16.00
CA SER A 275 12.87 -10.76 16.95
C SER A 275 13.56 -11.95 16.29
N TYR A 276 13.56 -12.01 14.96
CA TYR A 276 14.13 -13.13 14.21
C TYR A 276 14.84 -12.65 12.94
N ASN A 277 16.04 -13.16 12.71
CA ASN A 277 16.78 -12.97 11.47
C ASN A 277 16.50 -14.16 10.55
N PRO A 278 15.76 -13.98 9.44
CA PRO A 278 15.43 -15.08 8.54
C PRO A 278 16.61 -15.56 7.67
N VAL A 279 17.68 -14.77 7.57
CA VAL A 279 18.90 -15.12 6.81
C VAL A 279 19.74 -16.09 7.62
N ASP A 280 20.02 -15.73 8.87
CA ASP A 280 20.84 -16.54 9.78
C ASP A 280 20.01 -17.61 10.52
N GLN A 281 18.68 -17.52 10.44
CA GLN A 281 17.72 -18.39 11.11
C GLN A 281 17.82 -18.35 12.64
N GLU A 282 18.12 -17.17 13.19
CA GLU A 282 18.40 -16.97 14.61
C GLU A 282 17.53 -15.87 15.23
N VAL A 283 17.33 -15.96 16.55
CA VAL A 283 16.66 -14.90 17.33
C VAL A 283 17.60 -13.69 17.42
N ILE A 284 17.05 -12.48 17.23
CA ILE A 284 17.82 -11.24 17.31
C ILE A 284 18.17 -10.98 18.78
N ALA A 285 19.47 -10.85 19.05
CA ALA A 285 19.99 -10.61 20.40
C ALA A 285 19.42 -9.30 20.99
N GLY A 286 19.03 -9.35 22.26
CA GLY A 286 18.47 -8.20 22.98
C GLY A 286 16.96 -7.96 22.76
N TRP A 287 16.31 -8.70 21.86
CA TRP A 287 14.85 -8.64 21.73
C TRP A 287 14.17 -9.39 22.91
N PRO A 288 13.16 -8.80 23.59
CA PRO A 288 12.42 -9.50 24.64
C PRO A 288 11.65 -10.70 24.09
N ALA A 289 12.00 -11.92 24.51
CA ALA A 289 11.40 -13.16 23.97
C ALA A 289 9.89 -13.29 24.22
N HIS A 290 9.36 -12.57 25.22
CA HIS A 290 7.94 -12.53 25.55
C HIS A 290 7.16 -11.44 24.78
N TYR A 291 7.81 -10.69 23.89
CA TYR A 291 7.15 -9.69 23.04
C TYR A 291 6.77 -10.27 21.68
N VAL A 292 5.51 -10.07 21.31
CA VAL A 292 4.98 -10.42 19.98
C VAL A 292 4.59 -9.15 19.26
N VAL A 293 5.22 -8.86 18.12
CA VAL A 293 4.88 -7.70 17.30
C VAL A 293 3.53 -7.95 16.62
N ILE A 294 2.55 -7.09 16.88
CA ILE A 294 1.17 -7.20 16.36
C ILE A 294 0.81 -6.10 15.34
N ALA A 295 1.64 -5.06 15.28
CA ALA A 295 1.54 -3.96 14.34
C ALA A 295 2.90 -3.25 14.23
N ASP A 296 3.07 -2.45 13.18
CA ASP A 296 4.16 -1.46 13.09
C ASP A 296 3.65 -0.14 12.51
N ALA A 297 4.31 0.96 12.87
CA ALA A 297 4.14 2.24 12.20
C ALA A 297 5.49 2.76 11.72
N GLY A 298 5.80 2.55 10.45
CA GLY A 298 7.09 2.98 9.89
C GLY A 298 8.27 2.30 10.56
N ALA A 299 8.15 0.99 10.82
CA ALA A 299 9.10 0.17 11.57
C ALA A 299 9.15 0.38 13.10
N ASP A 300 8.34 1.27 13.67
CA ASP A 300 8.14 1.34 15.13
C ASP A 300 7.16 0.22 15.54
N PRO A 301 7.60 -0.82 16.29
CA PRO A 301 6.74 -1.96 16.58
C PRO A 301 5.71 -1.64 17.66
N TYR A 302 4.56 -2.30 17.58
CA TYR A 302 3.59 -2.43 18.66
C TYR A 302 3.56 -3.89 19.10
N CYS A 303 3.93 -4.14 20.36
CA CYS A 303 4.17 -5.47 20.89
C CYS A 303 3.21 -5.82 22.01
N LEU A 304 2.63 -7.02 22.00
CA LEU A 304 2.01 -7.58 23.21
C LEU A 304 3.08 -8.12 24.14
N ASP A 305 2.96 -7.80 25.43
CA ASP A 305 3.78 -8.39 26.49
C ASP A 305 3.11 -9.67 27.02
N LEU A 306 3.60 -10.84 26.58
CA LEU A 306 3.08 -12.13 27.01
C LEU A 306 3.44 -12.48 28.46
N SER A 307 4.36 -11.76 29.10
CA SER A 307 4.70 -11.98 30.52
C SER A 307 3.74 -11.27 31.48
N ALA A 308 2.95 -10.32 30.97
CA ALA A 308 2.03 -9.48 31.75
C ALA A 308 0.55 -9.74 31.39
N ILE A 309 0.18 -11.01 31.16
CA ILE A 309 -1.20 -11.39 30.84
C ILE A 309 -2.08 -11.27 32.09
N GLU A 310 -3.11 -10.44 32.02
CA GLU A 310 -4.11 -10.25 33.07
C GLU A 310 -5.52 -10.36 32.49
N ASN A 311 -6.41 -11.12 33.15
CA ASN A 311 -7.80 -11.32 32.73
C ASN A 311 -7.98 -11.75 31.25
N GLY A 312 -7.03 -12.53 30.73
CA GLY A 312 -7.06 -13.01 29.34
C GLY A 312 -6.65 -11.97 28.29
N ASP A 313 -6.10 -10.83 28.71
CA ASP A 313 -5.59 -9.78 27.84
C ASP A 313 -4.13 -9.41 28.24
N ALA A 314 -3.44 -8.60 27.43
CA ALA A 314 -2.07 -8.18 27.70
C ALA A 314 -1.84 -6.71 27.29
N PRO A 315 -0.96 -5.97 28.00
CA PRO A 315 -0.61 -4.61 27.62
C PRO A 315 0.15 -4.57 26.29
N VAL A 316 0.04 -3.44 25.61
CA VAL A 316 0.77 -3.18 24.36
C VAL A 316 1.88 -2.18 24.63
N TYR A 317 3.09 -2.49 24.20
CA TYR A 317 4.28 -1.64 24.26
C TYR A 317 4.68 -1.18 22.86
N THR A 318 5.39 -0.07 22.77
CA THR A 318 5.98 0.41 21.52
C THR A 318 7.39 0.93 21.75
N ALA A 319 8.20 1.01 20.71
CA ALA A 319 9.54 1.55 20.75
C ALA A 319 9.86 2.27 19.44
N GLU A 320 10.73 3.27 19.50
CA GLU A 320 11.25 3.94 18.30
C GLU A 320 12.37 3.12 17.67
N HIS A 321 12.28 2.84 16.37
CA HIS A 321 13.34 2.20 15.61
C HIS A 321 14.50 3.18 15.33
N GLY A 322 15.70 2.66 15.08
CA GLY A 322 16.85 3.50 14.69
C GLY A 322 17.54 4.26 15.83
N ALA A 323 17.05 4.17 17.07
CA ALA A 323 17.66 4.78 18.25
C ALA A 323 18.95 4.09 18.75
N GLY A 324 19.45 3.06 18.05
CA GLY A 324 20.64 2.28 18.43
C GLY A 324 20.42 1.21 19.50
N ALA A 325 19.33 1.31 20.29
CA ALA A 325 18.84 0.24 21.15
C ALA A 325 17.33 0.36 21.38
N TRP A 326 16.65 -0.77 21.62
CA TRP A 326 15.22 -0.79 21.88
C TRP A 326 14.88 -0.28 23.27
N HIS A 327 14.01 0.73 23.33
CA HIS A 327 13.48 1.29 24.58
C HIS A 327 11.95 1.23 24.50
N PHE A 328 11.37 0.24 25.18
CA PHE A 328 9.94 0.00 25.12
C PHE A 328 9.19 0.84 26.15
N GLU A 329 8.14 1.51 25.70
CA GLU A 329 7.22 2.27 26.53
C GLU A 329 5.81 1.69 26.41
N ARG A 330 5.05 1.75 27.50
CA ARG A 330 3.67 1.25 27.49
C ARG A 330 2.81 2.16 26.63
N HIS A 331 2.17 1.58 25.63
CA HIS A 331 1.28 2.29 24.71
C HIS A 331 -0.20 2.16 25.10
N ALA A 332 -0.62 0.95 25.48
CA ALA A 332 -1.99 0.68 25.91
C ALA A 332 -2.02 -0.31 27.08
N ASP A 333 -3.06 -0.19 27.90
CA ASP A 333 -3.21 -1.06 29.08
C ASP A 333 -3.60 -2.50 28.73
N SER A 334 -4.24 -2.70 27.57
CA SER A 334 -4.70 -3.98 27.06
C SER A 334 -4.72 -3.99 25.52
N PHE A 335 -4.78 -5.18 24.90
CA PHE A 335 -4.97 -5.30 23.45
C PHE A 335 -6.29 -4.69 23.01
N VAL A 336 -7.36 -4.91 23.78
CA VAL A 336 -8.69 -4.36 23.45
C VAL A 336 -8.68 -2.83 23.47
N ASP A 337 -7.92 -2.20 24.37
CA ASP A 337 -7.78 -0.74 24.40
C ASP A 337 -6.97 -0.22 23.21
N PHE A 338 -5.87 -0.90 22.86
CA PHE A 338 -5.14 -0.62 21.60
C PHE A 338 -6.07 -0.71 20.38
N LEU A 339 -6.91 -1.75 20.30
CA LEU A 339 -7.88 -1.92 19.20
C LEU A 339 -8.91 -0.77 19.15
N LYS A 340 -9.39 -0.29 20.30
CA LYS A 340 -10.28 0.89 20.35
C LYS A 340 -9.59 2.16 19.88
N GLU A 341 -8.29 2.30 20.16
CA GLU A 341 -7.50 3.44 19.75
C GLU A 341 -7.24 3.47 18.25
N ILE A 342 -6.81 2.35 17.65
CA ILE A 342 -6.63 2.27 16.20
C ILE A 342 -7.97 2.49 15.47
N ALA A 343 -9.09 1.98 16.00
CA ALA A 343 -10.42 2.21 15.43
C ALA A 343 -10.91 3.68 15.53
N LYS A 344 -10.29 4.50 16.39
CA LYS A 344 -10.54 5.96 16.43
C LYS A 344 -9.65 6.72 15.44
N ALA A 345 -8.47 6.18 15.16
CA ALA A 345 -7.46 6.79 14.30
C ALA A 345 -7.68 6.52 12.81
N ALA A 346 -8.19 5.33 12.47
CA ALA A 346 -8.84 5.02 11.18
C ALA A 346 -10.16 5.78 11.05
#